data_AF-A0A2H0T904-F1
#
_entry.id   AF-A0A2H0T904-F1
#
_cell.length_a   1.000
_cell.length_b   1.000
_cell.length_c   1.000
_cell.angle_alpha   90.00
_cell.angle_beta   90.00
_cell.angle_gamma   90.00
#
_symmetry.space_group_name_H-M   'P 1'
#
loop_
_entity.id
_entity.type
_entity.pdbx_description
1 polymer ?
#
loop_
_entity_poly.entity_id
_entity_poly.type
_entity_poly.pdbx_seq_one_letter_code
_entity_poly.pdbx_strand_id
1 'polypeptide(L)'
;MEKSKKPKTAISEGDLSWNLADYNKRKEDPPARIKKNPLKTEGELMTDEEMENWFLQSVQTLKVIKEENGEIFMRLHEGFISDLEYLLRLGKIEKDVVEFGKELTNFDF
;
A
#
# COMPACT_ATOMS: atom_id res chain seq x y z
N MET A 1 18.36 21.16 -25.83
CA MET A 1 17.27 21.12 -24.82
C MET A 1 16.61 19.77 -24.88
N GLU A 2 17.17 18.79 -24.18
CA GLU A 2 16.56 17.47 -24.04
C GLU A 2 15.37 17.58 -23.08
N LYS A 3 14.17 17.32 -23.60
CA LYS A 3 12.97 17.20 -22.79
C LYS A 3 13.12 15.92 -21.96
N SER A 4 13.60 16.07 -20.73
CA SER A 4 13.58 15.00 -19.73
C SER A 4 12.13 14.55 -19.54
N LYS A 5 11.78 13.43 -20.18
CA LYS A 5 10.52 12.73 -19.93
C LYS A 5 10.61 12.16 -18.52
N LYS A 6 10.04 12.86 -17.54
CA LYS A 6 9.75 12.27 -16.23
C LYS A 6 9.03 10.93 -16.48
N PRO A 7 9.51 9.79 -15.95
CA PRO A 7 8.72 8.58 -16.02
C PRO A 7 7.43 8.85 -15.23
N LYS A 8 6.29 8.77 -15.92
CA LYS A 8 4.99 8.59 -15.26
C LYS A 8 5.05 7.23 -14.56
N THR A 9 5.59 7.17 -13.36
CA THR A 9 5.33 6.05 -12.47
C THR A 9 3.92 6.26 -11.95
N ALA A 10 2.95 5.70 -12.67
CA ALA A 10 1.67 5.36 -12.07
C ALA A 10 2.01 4.43 -10.89
N ILE A 11 2.09 5.00 -9.69
CA ILE A 11 2.07 4.23 -8.46
C ILE A 11 0.59 3.92 -8.27
N SER A 12 0.07 2.93 -9.01
CA SER A 12 -1.34 2.51 -8.90
C SER A 12 -1.49 1.10 -8.36
N GLU A 13 -0.39 0.50 -7.88
CA GLU A 13 -0.36 -0.81 -7.27
C GLU A 13 0.35 -0.65 -5.93
N GLY A 14 -0.43 -0.71 -4.86
CA GLY A 14 0.06 -0.68 -3.49
C GLY A 14 1.04 -1.82 -3.20
N ASP A 15 1.90 -1.62 -2.21
CA ASP A 15 3.07 -2.44 -1.94
C ASP A 15 2.69 -3.87 -1.54
N LEU A 16 1.49 -4.08 -1.01
CA LEU A 16 1.00 -5.42 -0.63
C LEU A 16 0.74 -6.33 -1.83
N SER A 17 0.59 -5.76 -3.02
CA SER A 17 0.34 -6.52 -4.25
C SER A 17 1.60 -7.05 -4.92
N TRP A 18 2.80 -6.71 -4.42
CA TRP A 18 4.05 -7.03 -5.10
C TRP A 18 4.54 -8.44 -4.76
N ASN A 19 4.94 -9.17 -5.80
CA ASN A 19 5.70 -10.41 -5.69
C ASN A 19 7.19 -10.18 -6.06
N LEU A 20 7.98 -11.26 -6.10
CA LEU A 20 9.42 -11.14 -6.39
C LEU A 20 9.72 -10.47 -7.74
N ALA A 21 8.89 -10.69 -8.77
CA ALA A 21 9.08 -10.06 -10.07
C ALA A 21 8.91 -8.54 -10.02
N ASP A 22 7.97 -8.05 -9.20
CA ASP A 22 7.70 -6.62 -9.03
C ASP A 22 8.86 -5.90 -8.34
N TYR A 23 9.40 -6.48 -7.25
CA TYR A 23 10.61 -5.99 -6.59
C TYR A 23 11.80 -5.90 -7.56
N ASN A 24 12.01 -6.95 -8.36
CA ASN A 24 13.08 -6.97 -9.36
C ASN A 24 12.91 -5.89 -10.45
N LYS A 25 11.67 -5.69 -10.92
CA LYS A 25 11.35 -4.64 -11.91
C LYS A 25 11.62 -3.24 -11.36
N ARG A 26 11.35 -3.04 -10.07
CA ARG A 26 11.57 -1.78 -9.34
C ARG A 26 13.01 -1.59 -8.86
N LYS A 27 13.83 -2.66 -8.91
CA LYS A 27 15.21 -2.71 -8.40
C LYS A 27 15.27 -2.45 -6.89
N GLU A 28 14.27 -2.93 -6.17
CA GLU A 28 14.19 -2.86 -4.71
C GLU A 28 14.54 -4.22 -4.10
N ASP A 29 15.09 -4.23 -2.88
CA ASP A 29 15.43 -5.49 -2.20
C ASP A 29 14.16 -6.16 -1.63
N PRO A 30 13.79 -7.36 -2.07
CA PRO A 30 12.58 -8.01 -1.59
C PRO A 30 12.76 -8.53 -0.16
N PRO A 31 11.71 -8.47 0.67
CA PRO A 31 11.71 -9.10 1.98
C PRO A 31 12.02 -10.60 1.90
N ALA A 32 12.63 -11.14 2.96
CA ALA A 32 13.04 -12.55 3.00
C ALA A 32 11.87 -13.52 2.76
N ARG A 33 10.64 -13.14 3.17
CA ARG A 33 9.43 -13.96 2.96
C ARG A 33 9.03 -14.06 1.49
N ILE A 34 9.21 -12.99 0.71
CA ILE A 34 8.99 -12.98 -0.74
C ILE A 34 10.08 -13.77 -1.46
N LYS A 35 11.35 -13.62 -1.05
CA LYS A 35 12.46 -14.43 -1.59
C LYS A 35 12.20 -15.94 -1.42
N LYS A 36 11.60 -16.34 -0.29
CA LYS A 36 11.21 -17.74 0.00
C LYS A 36 9.95 -18.19 -0.74
N ASN A 37 9.08 -17.26 -1.14
CA ASN A 37 7.80 -17.53 -1.80
C ASN A 37 7.63 -16.64 -3.04
N PRO A 38 8.41 -16.86 -4.11
CA PRO A 38 8.58 -15.88 -5.20
C PRO A 38 7.32 -15.59 -6.01
N LEU A 39 6.33 -16.50 -5.96
CA LEU A 39 5.06 -16.37 -6.67
C LEU A 39 3.95 -15.73 -5.82
N LYS A 40 4.18 -15.57 -4.51
CA LYS A 40 3.22 -14.96 -3.60
C LYS A 40 3.53 -13.49 -3.40
N THR A 41 2.48 -12.70 -3.17
CA THR A 41 2.62 -11.28 -2.82
C THR A 41 2.80 -11.09 -1.31
N GLU A 42 3.16 -9.87 -0.91
CA GLU A 42 3.23 -9.47 0.49
C GLU A 42 1.87 -9.70 1.19
N GLY A 43 0.78 -9.22 0.59
CA GLY A 43 -0.58 -9.36 1.13
C GLY A 43 -1.06 -10.81 1.23
N GLU A 44 -0.67 -11.69 0.29
CA GLU A 44 -0.97 -13.12 0.37
C GLU A 44 -0.23 -13.83 1.51
N LEU A 45 0.96 -13.35 1.86
CA LEU A 45 1.81 -13.92 2.90
C LEU A 45 1.49 -13.41 4.31
N MET A 46 0.77 -12.29 4.43
CA MET A 46 0.39 -11.73 5.72
C MET A 46 -0.58 -12.62 6.48
N THR A 47 -0.31 -12.84 7.76
CA THR A 47 -1.28 -13.40 8.69
C THR A 47 -2.37 -12.37 9.03
N ASP A 48 -3.46 -12.83 9.67
CA ASP A 48 -4.55 -11.94 10.08
C ASP A 48 -4.05 -10.91 11.12
N GLU A 49 -3.18 -11.33 12.05
CA GLU A 49 -2.54 -10.44 13.02
C GLU A 49 -1.61 -9.41 12.36
N GLU A 50 -0.81 -9.82 11.38
CA GLU A 50 0.05 -8.90 10.64
C GLU A 50 -0.78 -7.88 9.85
N MET A 51 -1.94 -8.29 9.32
CA MET A 51 -2.86 -7.42 8.59
C MET A 51 -3.50 -6.38 9.48
N GLU A 52 -4.01 -6.79 10.65
CA GLU A 52 -4.56 -5.87 11.64
C GLU A 52 -3.52 -4.84 12.09
N ASN A 53 -2.31 -5.32 12.41
CA ASN A 53 -1.21 -4.44 12.80
C ASN A 53 -0.81 -3.47 11.68
N TRP A 54 -0.68 -3.95 10.45
CA TRP A 54 -0.39 -3.10 9.28
C TRP A 54 -1.46 -2.03 9.07
N PHE A 55 -2.74 -2.40 9.19
CA PHE A 55 -3.85 -1.47 9.02
C PHE A 55 -3.80 -0.36 10.08
N LEU A 56 -3.66 -0.73 11.36
CA LEU A 56 -3.58 0.22 12.46
C LEU A 56 -2.40 1.18 12.32
N GLN A 57 -1.22 0.64 11.98
CA GLN A 57 -0.01 1.46 11.78
C GLN A 57 -0.14 2.38 10.56
N SER A 58 -0.76 1.91 9.47
CA SER A 58 -0.98 2.72 8.27
C SER A 58 -1.93 3.87 8.57
N VAL A 59 -3.04 3.61 9.27
CA VAL A 59 -4.00 4.66 9.68
C VAL A 59 -3.34 5.69 10.58
N GLN A 60 -2.59 5.26 11.61
CA GLN A 60 -1.87 6.17 12.51
C GLN A 60 -0.86 7.04 11.75
N THR A 61 -0.09 6.42 10.85
CA THR A 61 0.90 7.13 10.02
C THR A 61 0.23 8.16 9.13
N LEU A 62 -0.86 7.79 8.44
CA LEU A 62 -1.60 8.69 7.58
C LEU A 62 -2.21 9.87 8.34
N LYS A 63 -2.71 9.65 9.57
CA LYS A 63 -3.19 10.73 10.44
C LYS A 63 -2.11 11.77 10.72
N VAL A 64 -0.92 11.31 11.16
CA VAL A 64 0.22 12.21 11.44
C VAL A 64 0.64 12.97 10.19
N ILE A 65 0.78 12.27 9.05
CA ILE A 65 1.22 12.91 7.79
C ILE A 65 0.19 13.91 7.28
N LYS A 66 -1.13 13.68 7.48
CA LYS A 66 -2.17 14.61 7.06
C LYS A 66 -2.02 15.99 7.72
N GLU A 67 -1.64 16.02 9.00
CA GLU A 67 -1.39 17.26 9.75
C GLU A 67 -0.12 17.97 9.26
N GLU A 68 0.92 17.22 8.94
CA GLU A 68 2.23 17.77 8.58
C GLU A 68 2.33 18.18 7.10
N ASN A 69 1.75 17.38 6.20
CA ASN A 69 1.91 17.52 4.75
C ASN A 69 0.77 16.87 3.95
N GLY A 70 -0.21 17.68 3.57
CA GLY A 70 -1.37 17.23 2.77
C GLY A 70 -1.01 16.63 1.40
N GLU A 71 0.05 17.09 0.73
CA GLU A 71 0.44 16.54 -0.59
C GLU A 71 1.01 15.12 -0.45
N ILE A 72 1.89 14.92 0.53
CA ILE A 72 2.45 13.58 0.82
C ILE A 72 1.33 12.66 1.31
N PHE A 73 0.43 13.15 2.15
CA PHE A 73 -0.74 12.40 2.61
C PHE A 73 -1.55 11.87 1.44
N MET A 74 -1.96 12.72 0.49
CA MET A 74 -2.79 12.27 -0.65
C MET A 74 -2.12 11.14 -1.44
N ARG A 75 -0.81 11.25 -1.69
CA ARG A 75 -0.07 10.20 -2.42
C ARG A 75 -0.01 8.89 -1.64
N LEU A 76 0.22 8.94 -0.33
CA LEU A 76 0.28 7.73 0.50
C LEU A 76 -1.09 7.12 0.73
N HIS A 77 -2.12 7.96 0.83
CA HIS A 77 -3.52 7.56 0.96
C HIS A 77 -4.01 6.81 -0.27
N GLU A 78 -3.64 7.26 -1.48
CA GLU A 78 -3.91 6.52 -2.73
C GLU A 78 -3.26 5.13 -2.72
N GLY A 79 -2.00 5.03 -2.27
CA GLY A 79 -1.31 3.74 -2.12
C GLY A 79 -2.02 2.82 -1.12
N PHE A 80 -2.40 3.36 0.03
CA PHE A 80 -3.14 2.67 1.06
C PHE A 80 -4.50 2.15 0.57
N ILE A 81 -5.27 2.95 -0.18
CA ILE A 81 -6.52 2.49 -0.81
C ILE A 81 -6.24 1.35 -1.78
N SER A 82 -5.19 1.46 -2.60
CA SER A 82 -4.83 0.39 -3.55
C SER A 82 -4.51 -0.93 -2.82
N ASP A 83 -3.86 -0.86 -1.65
CA ASP A 83 -3.58 -2.01 -0.81
C ASP A 83 -4.86 -2.61 -0.21
N LEU A 84 -5.77 -1.77 0.31
CA LEU A 84 -7.06 -2.22 0.81
C LEU A 84 -7.90 -2.91 -0.28
N GLU A 85 -7.97 -2.33 -1.48
CA GLU A 85 -8.69 -2.95 -2.60
C GLU A 85 -8.05 -4.28 -3.02
N TYR A 86 -6.73 -4.40 -2.93
CA TYR A 86 -6.04 -5.67 -3.15
C TYR A 86 -6.39 -6.72 -2.08
N LEU A 87 -6.33 -6.36 -0.80
CA LEU A 87 -6.69 -7.25 0.30
C LEU A 87 -8.16 -7.68 0.24
N LEU A 88 -9.08 -6.80 -0.18
CA LEU A 88 -10.48 -7.15 -0.42
C LEU A 88 -10.60 -8.21 -1.51
N ARG A 89 -9.85 -8.08 -2.62
CA ARG A 89 -9.84 -9.09 -3.71
C ARG A 89 -9.31 -10.45 -3.25
N LEU A 90 -8.37 -10.47 -2.29
CA LEU A 90 -7.88 -11.69 -1.67
C LEU A 90 -8.88 -12.31 -0.68
N GLY A 91 -9.98 -11.61 -0.36
CA GLY A 91 -10.94 -12.03 0.67
C GLY A 91 -10.39 -11.91 2.10
N LYS A 92 -9.38 -11.06 2.29
CA LYS A 92 -8.67 -10.88 3.56
C LYS A 92 -9.30 -9.82 4.46
N ILE A 93 -10.00 -8.86 3.87
CA ILE A 93 -10.78 -7.84 4.58
C ILE A 93 -12.19 -7.74 4.01
N GLU A 94 -13.08 -7.16 4.79
CA GLU A 94 -14.43 -6.82 4.38
C GLU A 94 -14.48 -5.48 3.62
N LYS A 95 -15.60 -5.25 2.93
CA LYS A 95 -15.78 -4.05 2.09
C LYS A 95 -15.83 -2.77 2.92
N ASP A 96 -16.41 -2.84 4.12
CA ASP A 96 -16.50 -1.72 5.06
C ASP A 96 -15.13 -1.15 5.45
N VAL A 97 -14.10 -1.99 5.57
CA VAL A 97 -12.71 -1.56 5.80
C VAL A 97 -12.19 -0.71 4.63
N VAL A 98 -12.54 -1.06 3.39
CA VAL A 98 -12.18 -0.27 2.20
C VAL A 98 -12.91 1.07 2.19
N GLU A 99 -14.21 1.07 2.50
CA GLU A 99 -15.00 2.31 2.58
C GLU A 99 -14.48 3.24 3.69
N PHE A 100 -14.09 2.68 4.85
CA PHE A 100 -13.40 3.42 5.90
C PHE A 100 -12.13 4.09 5.37
N GLY A 101 -11.29 3.34 4.65
CA GLY A 101 -10.05 3.86 4.09
C GLY A 101 -10.27 4.98 3.07
N LYS A 102 -11.37 4.97 2.32
CA LYS A 102 -11.70 5.99 1.31
C LYS A 102 -12.15 7.33 1.90
N GLU A 103 -12.75 7.30 3.07
CA GLU A 103 -13.30 8.49 3.72
C GLU A 103 -12.20 9.32 4.39
N LEU A 104 -11.86 10.47 3.79
CA LEU A 104 -10.76 11.32 4.24
C LEU A 104 -10.96 11.84 5.67
N THR A 105 -12.20 12.00 6.11
CA THR A 105 -12.51 12.48 7.47
C THR A 105 -12.16 11.47 8.57
N ASN A 106 -11.99 10.18 8.23
CA ASN A 106 -11.51 9.17 9.19
C ASN A 106 -10.05 9.37 9.62
N PHE A 107 -9.32 10.22 8.91
CA PHE A 107 -7.94 10.61 9.19
C PHE A 107 -7.85 11.98 9.87
N ASP A 108 -8.97 12.59 10.25
CA ASP A 108 -8.99 13.77 11.11
C ASP A 108 -8.80 13.37 12.59
N PHE A 109 -8.35 14.33 13.39
CA PHE A 109 -8.22 14.23 14.85
C PHE A 109 -9.48 14.72 15.56
#